data_AF-A0A2A2W6V2-F1
#
_entry.id   AF-A0A2A2W6V2-F1
#
_cell.length_a   1.000
_cell.length_b   1.000
_cell.length_c   1.000
_cell.angle_alpha   90.00
_cell.angle_beta   90.00
_cell.angle_gamma   90.00
#
_symmetry.space_group_name_H-M   'P 1'
#
loop_
_entity.id
_entity.type
_entity.pdbx_description
1 polymer ?
#
loop_
_entity_poly.entity_id
_entity_poly.type
_entity_poly.pdbx_seq_one_letter_code
_entity_poly.pdbx_strand_id
1 'polypeptide(L)'
;MCMQKIERQFTRIGARAKVHAPVVRRWVTTPEVSIDIGNDAAGEFFDIAVQPSLLAETQVIDVQPSLRHLLLMSRQDDGKHKFLCGHDERHWFVAAVPERAAVSTVKTAFDALKPPAVRALENRLGVKPRKRNRRRNEAFIRQGEWFFVPVENPALVDERLALRNEPIARGGGKPHMCEELVRQGGQLVYVSNQYPNGLTEGQHRRLISRKPELRHLHWVAQRRNPSVFVRGRVRHPDHKRIVLNEWHQVLMNTENESIAMRHVAFID
;
A
#
# COMPACT_ATOMS: atom_id res chain seq x y z
N MET A 1 -3.88 -26.24 -11.13
CA MET A 1 -4.11 -25.37 -12.31
C MET A 1 -2.87 -25.43 -13.21
N CYS A 2 -2.95 -25.14 -14.52
CA CYS A 2 -1.76 -25.03 -15.39
C CYS A 2 -1.41 -23.54 -15.55
N MET A 3 -0.13 -23.18 -15.69
CA MET A 3 0.36 -21.79 -15.82
C MET A 3 -0.45 -20.98 -16.85
N GLN A 4 -0.69 -21.58 -18.03
CA GLN A 4 -1.48 -20.98 -19.11
C GLN A 4 -2.94 -20.65 -18.74
N LYS A 5 -3.51 -21.32 -17.73
CA LYS A 5 -4.88 -21.02 -17.26
C LYS A 5 -4.89 -19.72 -16.46
N ILE A 6 -3.87 -19.46 -15.64
CA ILE A 6 -3.74 -18.21 -14.88
C ILE A 6 -3.52 -17.05 -15.84
N GLU A 7 -2.57 -17.19 -16.79
CA GLU A 7 -2.28 -16.16 -17.79
C GLU A 7 -3.53 -15.77 -18.61
N ARG A 8 -4.32 -16.76 -19.02
CA ARG A 8 -5.61 -16.54 -19.72
C ARG A 8 -6.64 -15.76 -18.91
N GLN A 9 -6.55 -15.73 -17.57
CA GLN A 9 -7.44 -14.89 -16.77
C GLN A 9 -7.01 -13.42 -16.81
N PHE A 10 -5.71 -13.14 -16.87
CA PHE A 10 -5.19 -11.78 -16.98
C PHE A 10 -5.55 -11.14 -18.33
N THR A 11 -5.59 -11.92 -19.42
CA THR A 11 -6.04 -11.40 -20.73
C THR A 11 -7.49 -10.90 -20.69
N ARG A 12 -8.35 -11.47 -19.84
CA ARG A 12 -9.75 -11.03 -19.67
C ARG A 12 -9.88 -9.62 -19.10
N ILE A 13 -8.88 -9.12 -18.38
CA ILE A 13 -8.83 -7.74 -17.87
C ILE A 13 -8.02 -6.82 -18.79
N GLY A 14 -7.56 -7.34 -19.94
CA GLY A 14 -6.69 -6.64 -20.87
C GLY A 14 -5.23 -6.58 -20.44
N ALA A 15 -4.79 -7.45 -19.51
CA ALA A 15 -3.43 -7.53 -19.02
C ALA A 15 -2.64 -8.66 -19.68
N ARG A 16 -1.33 -8.47 -19.76
CA ARG A 16 -0.36 -9.54 -20.01
C ARG A 16 0.10 -10.10 -18.68
N ALA A 17 0.34 -11.40 -18.61
CA ALA A 17 0.96 -12.05 -17.46
C ALA A 17 1.94 -13.11 -17.95
N LYS A 18 3.04 -13.28 -17.22
CA LYS A 18 4.03 -14.35 -17.43
C LYS A 18 4.11 -15.15 -16.14
N VAL A 19 3.65 -16.40 -16.18
CA VAL A 19 3.71 -17.28 -15.02
C VAL A 19 4.86 -18.26 -15.19
N HIS A 20 5.78 -18.29 -14.23
CA HIS A 20 6.98 -19.12 -14.32
C HIS A 20 7.40 -19.68 -12.95
N ALA A 21 8.30 -20.66 -12.97
CA ALA A 21 8.93 -21.14 -11.74
C ALA A 21 9.91 -20.07 -11.20
N PRO A 22 10.07 -19.91 -9.87
CA PRO A 22 10.99 -18.94 -9.32
C PRO A 22 12.44 -19.21 -9.75
N VAL A 23 13.18 -18.14 -10.07
CA VAL A 23 14.60 -18.25 -10.42
C VAL A 23 15.40 -18.43 -9.13
N VAL A 24 15.99 -19.61 -8.94
CA VAL A 24 16.83 -19.91 -7.77
C VAL A 24 18.11 -19.08 -7.86
N ARG A 25 18.25 -18.09 -6.96
CA ARG A 25 19.51 -17.35 -6.80
C ARG A 25 20.30 -17.97 -5.65
N ARG A 26 21.58 -18.30 -5.89
CA ARG A 26 22.50 -18.66 -4.80
C ARG A 26 22.46 -17.51 -3.80
N TRP A 27 22.20 -17.80 -2.52
CA TRP A 27 22.18 -16.84 -1.38
C TRP A 27 20.87 -16.09 -1.06
N VAL A 28 19.75 -16.34 -1.73
CA VAL A 28 18.45 -15.75 -1.37
C VAL A 28 17.39 -16.84 -1.19
N THR A 29 16.60 -16.77 -0.12
CA THR A 29 15.43 -17.63 0.07
C THR A 29 14.42 -17.33 -1.02
N THR A 30 14.17 -18.30 -1.90
CA THR A 30 13.27 -18.13 -3.03
C THR A 30 11.82 -18.05 -2.53
N PRO A 31 11.07 -16.96 -2.82
CA PRO A 31 9.70 -16.85 -2.37
C PRO A 31 8.81 -17.95 -2.97
N GLU A 32 7.86 -18.45 -2.17
CA GLU A 32 6.88 -19.47 -2.57
C GLU A 32 5.97 -18.99 -3.71
N VAL A 33 5.49 -17.77 -3.57
CA VAL A 33 4.80 -16.99 -4.61
C VAL A 33 5.38 -15.58 -4.58
N SER A 34 5.63 -15.03 -5.77
CA SER A 34 5.98 -13.62 -5.96
C SER A 34 5.18 -13.06 -7.11
N ILE A 35 4.64 -11.86 -6.95
CA ILE A 35 3.89 -11.14 -7.98
C ILE A 35 4.43 -9.73 -8.07
N ASP A 36 4.75 -9.29 -9.28
CA ASP A 36 5.25 -7.95 -9.57
C ASP A 36 4.76 -7.45 -10.92
N ILE A 37 5.06 -6.20 -11.25
CA ILE A 37 4.86 -5.58 -12.55
C ILE A 37 6.20 -5.51 -13.28
N GLY A 38 6.39 -6.40 -14.25
CA GLY A 38 7.51 -6.32 -15.19
C GLY A 38 7.20 -5.36 -16.34
N ASN A 39 8.24 -4.90 -17.02
CA ASN A 39 8.12 -4.08 -18.23
C ASN A 39 9.07 -4.60 -19.32
N ASP A 40 8.58 -4.71 -20.56
CA ASP A 40 9.39 -5.05 -21.73
C ASP A 40 9.00 -4.19 -22.93
N ALA A 41 9.55 -4.46 -24.12
CA ALA A 41 9.28 -3.66 -25.33
C ALA A 41 7.78 -3.63 -25.74
N ALA A 42 6.97 -4.59 -25.28
CA ALA A 42 5.53 -4.64 -25.51
C ALA A 42 4.71 -4.07 -24.32
N GLY A 43 5.39 -3.45 -23.35
CA GLY A 43 4.81 -2.78 -22.20
C GLY A 43 4.70 -3.65 -20.95
N GLU A 44 4.01 -3.11 -19.96
CA GLU A 44 3.85 -3.72 -18.64
C GLU A 44 3.14 -5.08 -18.68
N PHE A 45 3.55 -5.97 -17.79
CA PHE A 45 2.94 -7.28 -17.59
C PHE A 45 3.04 -7.71 -16.13
N PHE A 46 2.13 -8.56 -15.68
CA PHE A 46 2.24 -9.20 -14.37
C PHE A 46 3.29 -10.32 -14.44
N ASP A 47 4.37 -10.17 -13.68
CA ASP A 47 5.39 -11.20 -13.51
C ASP A 47 5.05 -12.05 -12.29
N ILE A 48 4.78 -13.34 -12.50
CA ILE A 48 4.21 -14.22 -11.48
C ILE A 48 5.10 -15.45 -11.32
N ALA A 49 5.94 -15.43 -10.29
CA ALA A 49 6.75 -16.58 -9.91
C ALA A 49 5.98 -17.46 -8.91
N VAL A 50 5.78 -18.74 -9.23
CA VAL A 50 5.06 -19.70 -8.36
C VAL A 50 5.85 -21.00 -8.29
N GLN A 51 6.16 -21.45 -7.07
CA GLN A 51 6.78 -22.77 -6.89
C GLN A 51 5.89 -23.88 -7.49
N PRO A 52 6.46 -24.90 -8.17
CA PRO A 52 5.67 -25.93 -8.83
C PRO A 52 4.65 -26.64 -7.93
N SER A 53 4.98 -26.85 -6.66
CA SER A 53 4.09 -27.44 -5.64
C SER A 53 2.83 -26.59 -5.38
N LEU A 54 2.93 -25.27 -5.51
CA LEU A 54 1.84 -24.31 -5.23
C LEU A 54 1.05 -23.91 -6.47
N LEU A 55 1.45 -24.35 -7.67
CA LEU A 55 0.74 -24.03 -8.91
C LEU A 55 -0.68 -24.63 -8.93
N ALA A 56 -0.89 -25.77 -8.25
CA ALA A 56 -2.21 -26.34 -8.07
C ALA A 56 -3.10 -25.50 -7.14
N GLU A 57 -2.48 -24.84 -6.18
CA GLU A 57 -3.10 -24.07 -5.10
C GLU A 57 -3.25 -22.57 -5.40
N THR A 58 -2.74 -22.13 -6.55
CA THR A 58 -2.84 -20.76 -7.05
C THR A 58 -3.96 -20.65 -8.09
N GLN A 59 -4.93 -19.78 -7.83
CA GLN A 59 -6.10 -19.61 -8.70
C GLN A 59 -6.62 -18.18 -8.70
N VAL A 60 -7.17 -17.76 -9.83
CA VAL A 60 -7.95 -16.52 -9.93
C VAL A 60 -9.38 -16.80 -9.49
N ILE A 61 -9.84 -16.08 -8.48
CA ILE A 61 -11.14 -16.33 -7.82
C ILE A 61 -12.24 -15.34 -8.21
N ASP A 62 -11.89 -14.16 -8.74
CA ASP A 62 -12.84 -13.22 -9.32
C ASP A 62 -12.17 -12.41 -10.42
N VAL A 63 -12.92 -12.10 -11.48
CA VAL A 63 -12.45 -11.35 -12.65
C VAL A 63 -13.50 -10.33 -13.04
N GLN A 64 -13.11 -9.06 -13.07
CA GLN A 64 -13.96 -7.92 -13.40
C GLN A 64 -13.39 -7.17 -14.61
N PRO A 65 -13.68 -7.60 -15.85
CA PRO A 65 -13.15 -7.00 -17.07
C PRO A 65 -13.44 -5.51 -17.20
N SER A 66 -14.66 -5.08 -16.87
CA SER A 66 -15.09 -3.67 -16.94
C SER A 66 -14.32 -2.76 -15.98
N LEU A 67 -13.82 -3.32 -14.88
CA LEU A 67 -12.94 -2.61 -13.94
C LEU A 67 -11.47 -2.76 -14.34
N ARG A 68 -11.13 -3.72 -15.19
CA ARG A 68 -9.75 -4.18 -15.45
C ARG A 68 -9.04 -4.67 -14.18
N HIS A 69 -9.76 -5.45 -13.37
CA HIS A 69 -9.25 -6.00 -12.11
C HIS A 69 -9.58 -7.48 -11.97
N LEU A 70 -8.71 -8.23 -11.30
CA LEU A 70 -8.95 -9.60 -10.88
C LEU A 70 -8.40 -9.82 -9.47
N LEU A 71 -8.88 -10.89 -8.84
CA LEU A 71 -8.43 -11.32 -7.53
C LEU A 71 -7.74 -12.67 -7.66
N LEU A 72 -6.44 -12.70 -7.41
CA LEU A 72 -5.64 -13.92 -7.36
C LEU A 72 -5.55 -14.41 -5.91
N MET A 73 -5.61 -15.73 -5.71
CA MET A 73 -5.42 -16.37 -4.41
C MET A 73 -4.38 -17.49 -4.54
N SER A 74 -3.44 -17.53 -3.60
CA SER A 74 -2.54 -18.66 -3.38
C SER A 74 -2.85 -19.27 -2.01
N ARG A 75 -2.94 -20.60 -1.93
CA ARG A 75 -2.96 -21.32 -0.66
C ARG A 75 -1.57 -21.87 -0.36
N GLN A 76 -1.04 -21.50 0.80
CA GLN A 76 0.25 -21.90 1.35
C GLN A 76 0.04 -22.51 2.73
N ASP A 77 1.10 -23.02 3.35
CA ASP A 77 1.04 -23.69 4.65
C ASP A 77 0.59 -22.73 5.77
N ASP A 78 0.93 -21.44 5.67
CA ASP A 78 0.54 -20.40 6.62
C ASP A 78 -0.79 -19.71 6.28
N GLY A 79 -1.47 -20.13 5.21
CA GLY A 79 -2.87 -19.76 4.95
C GLY A 79 -3.19 -19.41 3.50
N LYS A 80 -4.28 -18.65 3.32
CA LYS A 80 -4.73 -18.17 2.01
C LYS A 80 -4.32 -16.72 1.82
N HIS A 81 -3.39 -16.48 0.92
CA HIS A 81 -2.96 -15.13 0.54
C HIS A 81 -3.71 -14.67 -0.71
N LYS A 82 -4.11 -13.40 -0.73
CA LYS A 82 -4.90 -12.82 -1.81
C LYS A 82 -4.25 -11.55 -2.32
N PHE A 83 -4.33 -11.37 -3.63
CA PHE A 83 -3.72 -10.26 -4.33
C PHE A 83 -4.74 -9.64 -5.26
N LEU A 84 -5.00 -8.35 -5.07
CA LEU A 84 -5.77 -7.56 -6.01
C LEU A 84 -4.82 -7.13 -7.13
N CYS A 85 -5.04 -7.65 -8.33
CA CYS A 85 -4.30 -7.28 -9.52
C CYS A 85 -5.21 -6.41 -10.40
N GLY A 86 -4.72 -5.26 -10.86
CA GLY A 86 -5.55 -4.39 -11.68
C GLY A 86 -4.82 -3.24 -12.33
N HIS A 87 -5.57 -2.41 -13.04
CA HIS A 87 -5.04 -1.21 -13.71
C HIS A 87 -5.43 0.06 -12.95
N ASP A 88 -4.44 0.86 -12.57
CA ASP A 88 -4.62 2.13 -11.90
C ASP A 88 -4.08 3.28 -12.76
N GLU A 89 -4.99 4.13 -13.28
CA GLU A 89 -4.66 5.28 -14.13
C GLU A 89 -3.86 4.91 -15.37
N ARG A 90 -2.54 4.80 -15.24
CA ARG A 90 -1.59 4.56 -16.33
C ARG A 90 -0.87 3.22 -16.21
N HIS A 91 -0.88 2.60 -15.03
CA HIS A 91 -0.03 1.47 -14.70
C HIS A 91 -0.83 0.29 -14.19
N TRP A 92 -0.36 -0.92 -14.46
CA TRP A 92 -0.80 -2.08 -13.71
C TRP A 92 -0.27 -2.02 -12.28
N PHE A 93 -0.98 -2.65 -11.35
CA PHE A 93 -0.55 -2.77 -9.97
C PHE A 93 -0.99 -4.11 -9.38
N VAL A 94 -0.28 -4.51 -8.34
CA VAL A 94 -0.65 -5.58 -7.43
C VAL A 94 -0.72 -5.01 -6.01
N ALA A 95 -1.73 -5.42 -5.24
CA ALA A 95 -1.84 -5.11 -3.82
C ALA A 95 -2.15 -6.37 -3.02
N ALA A 96 -1.35 -6.65 -2.00
CA ALA A 96 -1.63 -7.70 -1.03
C ALA A 96 -2.87 -7.34 -0.18
N VAL A 97 -3.82 -8.27 -0.08
CA VAL A 97 -5.05 -8.07 0.67
C VAL A 97 -4.89 -8.67 2.07
N PRO A 98 -5.17 -7.91 3.16
CA PRO A 98 -5.03 -8.41 4.52
C PRO A 98 -5.80 -9.70 4.77
N GLU A 99 -5.13 -10.70 5.36
CA GLU A 99 -5.67 -12.04 5.60
C GLU A 99 -6.87 -12.01 6.55
N ARG A 100 -6.90 -11.03 7.47
CA ARG A 100 -8.03 -10.79 8.38
C ARG A 100 -9.33 -10.40 7.67
N ALA A 101 -9.25 -9.96 6.41
CA ALA A 101 -10.42 -9.60 5.63
C ALA A 101 -10.98 -10.82 4.89
N ALA A 102 -12.26 -11.10 5.12
CA ALA A 102 -12.99 -12.13 4.39
C ALA A 102 -13.28 -11.68 2.94
N VAL A 103 -12.29 -11.81 2.08
CA VAL A 103 -12.36 -11.37 0.68
C VAL A 103 -12.57 -12.55 -0.27
N SER A 104 -13.57 -12.46 -1.15
CA SER A 104 -13.85 -13.46 -2.19
C SER A 104 -14.09 -12.84 -3.58
N THR A 105 -14.22 -11.52 -3.65
CA THR A 105 -14.45 -10.76 -4.89
C THR A 105 -13.52 -9.54 -4.95
N VAL A 106 -13.27 -9.02 -6.16
CA VAL A 106 -12.59 -7.75 -6.42
C VAL A 106 -13.24 -6.62 -5.63
N LYS A 107 -14.58 -6.60 -5.54
CA LYS A 107 -15.30 -5.58 -4.78
C LYS A 107 -14.96 -5.63 -3.29
N THR A 108 -15.00 -6.82 -2.69
CA THR A 108 -14.61 -7.01 -1.28
C THR A 108 -13.11 -6.75 -1.05
N ALA A 109 -12.26 -6.95 -2.06
CA ALA A 109 -10.84 -6.63 -1.99
C ALA A 109 -10.60 -5.11 -1.94
N PHE A 110 -11.31 -4.35 -2.78
CA PHE A 110 -11.29 -2.88 -2.70
C PHE A 110 -11.72 -2.39 -1.31
N ASP A 111 -12.81 -2.93 -0.77
CA ASP A 111 -13.30 -2.54 0.56
C ASP A 111 -12.32 -2.96 1.67
N ALA A 112 -11.67 -4.12 1.54
CA ALA A 112 -10.66 -4.57 2.48
C ALA A 112 -9.45 -3.64 2.53
N LEU A 113 -8.99 -3.16 1.37
CA LEU A 113 -7.84 -2.26 1.21
C LEU A 113 -8.09 -0.82 1.69
N LYS A 114 -9.35 -0.43 1.93
CA LYS A 114 -9.67 0.88 2.47
C LYS A 114 -9.34 0.95 3.96
N PRO A 115 -8.77 2.07 4.43
CA PRO A 115 -8.62 2.34 5.86
C PRO A 115 -9.96 2.23 6.59
N PRO A 116 -10.01 1.72 7.83
CA PRO A 116 -11.25 1.65 8.62
C PRO A 116 -11.97 3.00 8.74
N ALA A 117 -11.22 4.10 8.91
CA ALA A 117 -11.76 5.46 8.98
C ALA A 117 -12.46 5.87 7.67
N VAL A 118 -11.93 5.48 6.50
CA VAL A 118 -12.57 5.74 5.20
C VAL A 118 -13.89 4.99 5.09
N ARG A 119 -13.92 3.70 5.47
CA ARG A 119 -15.17 2.92 5.44
C ARG A 119 -16.23 3.49 6.39
N ALA A 120 -15.82 3.89 7.59
CA ALA A 120 -16.70 4.52 8.57
C ALA A 120 -17.29 5.83 8.01
N LEU A 121 -16.46 6.65 7.36
CA LEU A 121 -16.90 7.88 6.72
C LEU A 121 -17.85 7.62 5.53
N GLU A 122 -17.55 6.67 4.66
CA GLU A 122 -18.44 6.29 3.55
C GLU A 122 -19.82 5.87 4.04
N ASN A 123 -19.88 5.14 5.17
CA ASN A 123 -21.14 4.76 5.79
C ASN A 123 -21.87 5.96 6.39
N ARG A 124 -21.17 6.82 7.15
CA ARG A 124 -21.74 8.02 7.77
C ARG A 124 -22.31 9.00 6.74
N LEU A 125 -21.62 9.19 5.62
CA LEU A 125 -22.05 10.07 4.52
C LEU A 125 -23.06 9.40 3.57
N GLY A 126 -23.41 8.12 3.78
CA GLY A 126 -24.34 7.40 2.91
C GLY A 126 -23.83 7.30 1.45
N VAL A 127 -22.52 7.15 1.25
CA VAL A 127 -21.91 7.08 -0.09
C VAL A 127 -22.54 5.92 -0.87
N LYS A 128 -23.15 6.26 -2.01
CA LYS A 128 -23.86 5.30 -2.87
C LYS A 128 -22.93 4.15 -3.26
N PRO A 129 -23.38 2.88 -3.24
CA PRO A 129 -22.51 1.72 -3.52
C PRO A 129 -21.69 1.82 -4.81
N ARG A 130 -22.28 2.35 -5.89
CA ARG A 130 -21.60 2.58 -7.19
C ARG A 130 -20.51 3.66 -7.19
N LYS A 131 -20.42 4.46 -6.12
CA LYS A 131 -19.40 5.50 -5.92
C LYS A 131 -18.29 5.06 -4.97
N ARG A 132 -18.52 4.06 -4.12
CA ARG A 132 -17.58 3.64 -3.07
C ARG A 132 -16.21 3.21 -3.58
N ASN A 133 -16.14 2.63 -4.77
CA ASN A 133 -14.88 2.16 -5.37
C ASN A 133 -14.35 3.09 -6.47
N ARG A 134 -14.94 4.28 -6.63
CA ARG A 134 -14.38 5.31 -7.49
C ARG A 134 -13.17 5.94 -6.79
N ARG A 135 -12.23 6.47 -7.58
CA ARG A 135 -11.07 7.22 -7.05
C ARG A 135 -11.47 8.46 -6.27
N ARG A 136 -12.64 9.02 -6.56
CA ARG A 136 -13.17 10.19 -5.88
C ARG A 136 -14.63 9.95 -5.55
N ASN A 137 -14.98 10.20 -4.31
CA ASN A 137 -16.34 10.26 -3.84
C ASN A 137 -16.44 11.31 -2.71
N GLU A 138 -17.55 11.32 -2.01
CA GLU A 138 -17.83 12.27 -0.93
C GLU A 138 -16.95 12.05 0.31
N ALA A 139 -16.43 10.84 0.52
CA ALA A 139 -15.59 10.49 1.67
C ALA A 139 -14.09 10.65 1.40
N PHE A 140 -13.62 10.50 0.16
CA PHE A 140 -12.20 10.58 -0.14
C PHE A 140 -11.88 10.91 -1.61
N ILE A 141 -10.63 11.33 -1.80
CA ILE A 141 -9.90 11.24 -3.07
C ILE A 141 -8.77 10.21 -2.89
N ARG A 142 -8.53 9.33 -3.87
CA ARG A 142 -7.45 8.32 -3.84
C ARG A 142 -6.45 8.56 -4.96
N GLN A 143 -5.17 8.44 -4.64
CA GLN A 143 -4.06 8.42 -5.60
C GLN A 143 -3.06 7.34 -5.15
N GLY A 144 -2.83 6.30 -5.97
CA GLY A 144 -2.03 5.15 -5.56
C GLY A 144 -2.52 4.51 -4.26
N GLU A 145 -1.62 4.31 -3.31
CA GLU A 145 -1.94 3.77 -1.98
C GLU A 145 -2.54 4.80 -1.01
N TRP A 146 -2.64 6.08 -1.39
CA TRP A 146 -3.04 7.17 -0.51
C TRP A 146 -4.51 7.53 -0.66
N PHE A 147 -5.19 7.63 0.48
CA PHE A 147 -6.52 8.18 0.65
C PHE A 147 -6.41 9.56 1.30
N PHE A 148 -6.98 10.57 0.63
CA PHE A 148 -7.12 11.94 1.10
C PHE A 148 -8.55 12.14 1.58
N VAL A 149 -8.73 12.22 2.88
CA VAL A 149 -10.02 12.28 3.56
C VAL A 149 -10.30 13.72 4.00
N PRO A 150 -11.39 14.37 3.56
CA PRO A 150 -11.69 15.74 3.96
C PRO A 150 -11.73 15.91 5.48
N VAL A 151 -11.09 16.95 6.00
CA VAL A 151 -11.15 17.30 7.42
C VAL A 151 -12.40 18.14 7.66
N GLU A 152 -13.36 17.62 8.43
CA GLU A 152 -14.63 18.32 8.69
C GLU A 152 -14.48 19.58 9.54
N ASN A 153 -13.53 19.58 10.48
CA ASN A 153 -13.22 20.73 11.31
C ASN A 153 -11.78 21.19 11.05
N PRO A 154 -11.58 22.22 10.20
CA PRO A 154 -10.25 22.76 9.90
C PRO A 154 -9.45 23.21 11.13
N ALA A 155 -10.11 23.57 12.24
CA ALA A 155 -9.44 23.94 13.48
C ALA A 155 -8.63 22.80 14.12
N LEU A 156 -8.83 21.56 13.67
CA LEU A 156 -8.00 20.41 14.05
C LEU A 156 -6.61 20.46 13.42
N VAL A 157 -6.38 21.27 12.39
CA VAL A 157 -5.09 21.39 11.70
C VAL A 157 -4.41 22.68 12.13
N ASP A 158 -3.25 22.57 12.79
CA ASP A 158 -2.44 23.75 13.10
C ASP A 158 -1.70 24.22 11.84
N GLU A 159 -2.28 25.17 11.12
CA GLU A 159 -1.71 25.71 9.87
C GLU A 159 -0.34 26.38 10.08
N ARG A 160 0.02 26.78 11.31
CA ARG A 160 1.35 27.34 11.59
C ARG A 160 2.46 26.30 11.43
N LEU A 161 2.11 25.01 11.45
CA LEU A 161 3.01 23.90 11.19
C LEU A 161 3.09 23.53 9.71
N ALA A 162 2.42 24.27 8.82
CA ALA A 162 2.37 23.95 7.40
C ALA A 162 3.74 24.13 6.74
N LEU A 163 4.24 23.01 6.22
CA LEU A 163 5.43 22.94 5.38
C LEU A 163 5.03 22.89 3.91
N ARG A 164 5.92 23.31 3.02
CA ARG A 164 5.66 23.36 1.57
C ARG A 164 6.55 22.39 0.82
N ASN A 165 6.01 21.78 -0.24
CA ASN A 165 6.71 20.83 -1.11
C ASN A 165 7.27 19.62 -0.35
N GLU A 166 6.48 19.10 0.58
CA GLU A 166 6.87 17.97 1.42
C GLU A 166 6.49 16.63 0.78
N PRO A 167 7.33 15.58 0.93
CA PRO A 167 7.01 14.24 0.45
C PRO A 167 6.11 13.48 1.43
N ILE A 168 5.18 12.68 0.90
CA ILE A 168 4.64 11.49 1.59
C ILE A 168 5.09 10.26 0.80
N ALA A 169 5.60 9.25 1.49
CA ALA A 169 6.16 8.06 0.85
C ALA A 169 5.88 6.82 1.68
N ARG A 170 5.66 5.70 0.99
CA ARG A 170 5.89 4.36 1.54
C ARG A 170 7.39 4.07 1.45
N GLY A 171 7.91 3.28 2.39
CA GLY A 171 9.32 2.88 2.36
C GLY A 171 9.69 2.23 1.02
N GLY A 172 10.72 2.75 0.35
CA GLY A 172 11.22 2.23 -0.94
C GLY A 172 10.51 2.73 -2.20
N GLY A 173 9.41 3.50 -2.10
CA GLY A 173 8.68 4.01 -3.26
C GLY A 173 8.97 5.47 -3.63
N LYS A 174 8.60 5.87 -4.85
CA LYS A 174 8.66 7.29 -5.26
C LYS A 174 7.69 8.12 -4.41
N PRO A 175 8.11 9.27 -3.87
CA PRO A 175 7.26 10.07 -3.00
C PRO A 175 6.17 10.79 -3.79
N HIS A 176 4.99 10.92 -3.17
CA HIS A 176 4.02 11.92 -3.58
C HIS A 176 4.45 13.27 -3.00
N MET A 177 4.57 14.29 -3.85
CA MET A 177 4.94 15.63 -3.44
C MET A 177 3.70 16.48 -3.17
N CYS A 178 3.54 16.93 -1.93
CA CYS A 178 2.42 17.73 -1.44
C CYS A 178 2.79 19.22 -1.43
N GLU A 179 1.90 20.07 -1.94
CA GLU A 179 2.09 21.53 -1.97
C GLU A 179 2.14 22.13 -0.56
N GLU A 180 1.16 21.79 0.29
CA GLU A 180 1.13 22.13 1.70
C GLU A 180 0.91 20.86 2.53
N LEU A 181 1.66 20.71 3.63
CA LEU A 181 1.61 19.54 4.49
C LEU A 181 1.82 19.91 5.97
N VAL A 182 0.97 19.38 6.84
CA VAL A 182 1.12 19.45 8.31
C VAL A 182 1.33 18.04 8.86
N ARG A 183 2.35 17.87 9.70
CA ARG A 183 2.55 16.67 10.54
C ARG A 183 2.31 17.03 11.99
N GLN A 184 1.28 16.46 12.61
CA GLN A 184 0.92 16.77 13.99
C GLN A 184 0.61 15.51 14.81
N GLY A 185 0.88 15.58 16.11
CA GLY A 185 0.79 14.42 16.99
C GLY A 185 1.94 13.41 16.75
N GLY A 186 1.65 12.12 16.92
CA GLY A 186 2.66 11.07 16.90
C GLY A 186 3.46 10.95 18.20
N GLN A 187 4.15 9.83 18.33
CA GLN A 187 4.92 9.48 19.53
C GLN A 187 6.38 9.91 19.36
N LEU A 188 6.93 10.62 20.35
CA LEU A 188 8.36 10.93 20.38
C LEU A 188 9.17 9.62 20.46
N VAL A 189 10.10 9.45 19.52
CA VAL A 189 11.04 8.34 19.47
C VAL A 189 12.46 8.85 19.24
N TYR A 190 13.44 8.11 19.74
CA TYR A 190 14.86 8.32 19.51
C TYR A 190 15.35 7.28 18.51
N VAL A 191 15.78 7.72 17.32
CA VAL A 191 16.31 6.85 16.26
C VAL A 191 17.83 6.93 16.22
N SER A 192 18.45 5.85 15.78
CA SER A 192 19.89 5.74 15.51
C SER A 192 20.08 4.69 14.42
N ASN A 193 21.24 4.63 13.77
CA ASN A 193 21.52 3.62 12.72
C ASN A 193 21.30 2.19 13.22
N GLN A 194 21.56 1.92 14.50
CA GLN A 194 21.32 0.61 15.12
C GLN A 194 19.86 0.39 15.55
N TYR A 195 19.06 1.46 15.62
CA TYR A 195 17.66 1.46 16.05
C TYR A 195 16.79 2.26 15.05
N PRO A 196 16.68 1.81 13.79
CA PRO A 196 16.05 2.58 12.71
C PRO A 196 14.55 2.80 12.94
N ASN A 197 13.87 1.90 13.67
CA ASN A 197 12.44 2.02 14.00
C ASN A 197 12.15 2.95 15.20
N GLY A 198 13.21 3.44 15.85
CA GLY A 198 13.14 4.34 16.99
C GLY A 198 12.70 3.69 18.30
N LEU A 199 13.21 4.24 19.40
CA LEU A 199 12.84 3.85 20.76
C LEU A 199 12.00 4.95 21.38
N THR A 200 10.90 4.59 22.04
CA THR A 200 10.20 5.54 22.91
C THR A 200 11.15 6.06 23.99
N GLU A 201 10.85 7.22 24.58
CA GLU A 201 11.72 7.79 25.62
C GLU A 201 12.00 6.81 26.77
N GLY A 202 10.98 6.09 27.25
CA GLY A 202 11.12 5.08 28.29
C GLY A 202 11.99 3.88 27.87
N GLN A 203 11.86 3.43 26.61
CA GLN A 203 12.70 2.37 26.06
C GLN A 203 14.15 2.83 25.90
N HIS A 204 14.36 4.04 25.37
CA HIS A 204 15.68 4.64 25.23
C HIS A 204 16.37 4.76 26.59
N ARG A 205 15.69 5.33 27.60
CA ARG A 205 16.22 5.45 28.97
C ARG A 205 16.59 4.10 29.58
N ARG A 206 15.73 3.09 29.41
CA ARG A 206 15.99 1.72 29.89
C ARG A 206 17.17 1.06 29.17
N LEU A 207 17.30 1.28 27.86
CA LEU A 207 18.42 0.78 27.06
C LEU A 207 19.74 1.39 27.55
N ILE A 208 19.82 2.72 27.64
CA ILE A 208 21.03 3.42 28.10
C ILE A 208 21.37 3.02 29.54
N SER A 209 20.39 2.83 30.42
CA SER A 209 20.65 2.35 31.79
C SER A 209 21.25 0.95 31.84
N ARG A 210 20.85 0.04 30.94
CA ARG A 210 21.38 -1.34 30.87
C ARG A 210 22.71 -1.43 30.11
N LYS A 211 22.91 -0.51 29.16
CA LYS A 211 24.05 -0.47 28.25
C LYS A 211 24.53 0.98 28.08
N PRO A 212 25.24 1.52 29.08
CA PRO A 212 25.64 2.93 29.10
C PRO A 212 26.47 3.35 27.89
N GLU A 213 27.22 2.44 27.27
CA GLU A 213 28.04 2.67 26.08
C GLU A 213 27.20 3.13 24.87
N LEU A 214 25.93 2.73 24.80
CA LEU A 214 25.04 3.09 23.68
C LEU A 214 24.61 4.56 23.69
N ARG A 215 24.90 5.31 24.76
CA ARG A 215 24.61 6.76 24.83
C ARG A 215 25.41 7.56 23.81
N HIS A 216 26.53 6.99 23.33
CA HIS A 216 27.44 7.61 22.39
C HIS A 216 27.01 7.42 20.92
N LEU A 217 25.95 6.64 20.67
CA LEU A 217 25.36 6.58 19.33
C LEU A 217 24.75 7.94 18.96
N HIS A 218 24.68 8.22 17.67
CA HIS A 218 24.01 9.42 17.16
C HIS A 218 22.48 9.26 17.24
N TRP A 219 21.89 9.68 18.37
CA TRP A 219 20.46 9.65 18.61
C TRP A 219 19.77 10.91 18.07
N VAL A 220 18.75 10.73 17.24
CA VAL A 220 17.90 11.81 16.72
C VAL A 220 16.49 11.66 17.27
N ALA A 221 15.94 12.73 17.83
CA ALA A 221 14.54 12.78 18.22
C ALA A 221 13.65 12.94 16.97
N GLN A 222 12.69 12.04 16.79
CA GLN A 222 11.71 12.07 15.71
C GLN A 222 10.30 11.76 16.25
N ARG A 223 9.26 12.06 15.46
CA ARG A 223 7.87 11.67 15.77
C ARG A 223 7.47 10.48 14.91
N ARG A 224 7.13 9.37 15.55
CA ARG A 224 6.59 8.16 14.92
C ARG A 224 5.07 8.27 14.79
N ASN A 225 4.53 7.87 13.64
CA ASN A 225 3.10 7.86 13.33
C ASN A 225 2.38 9.21 13.59
N PRO A 226 2.89 10.36 13.12
CA PRO A 226 2.12 11.59 13.16
C PRO A 226 0.89 11.48 12.27
N SER A 227 -0.17 12.22 12.60
CA SER A 227 -1.25 12.46 11.64
C SER A 227 -0.73 13.45 10.59
N VAL A 228 -0.98 13.13 9.32
CA VAL A 228 -0.53 13.92 8.18
C VAL A 228 -1.75 14.55 7.52
N PHE A 229 -1.68 15.85 7.28
CA PHE A 229 -2.72 16.62 6.62
C PHE A 229 -2.12 17.36 5.45
N VAL A 230 -2.86 17.43 4.34
CA VAL A 230 -2.38 18.07 3.11
C VAL A 230 -3.46 18.96 2.49
N ARG A 231 -3.02 20.00 1.79
CA ARG A 231 -3.85 20.92 0.99
C ARG A 231 -3.09 21.29 -0.29
N GLY A 232 -3.82 21.74 -1.30
CA GLY A 232 -3.24 22.15 -2.58
C GLY A 232 -2.96 20.97 -3.51
N ARG A 233 -1.92 21.09 -4.33
CA ARG A 233 -1.57 20.06 -5.33
C ARG A 233 -0.86 18.88 -4.69
N VAL A 234 -1.25 17.67 -5.08
CA VAL A 234 -0.48 16.44 -4.82
C VAL A 234 -0.04 15.84 -6.15
N ARG A 235 1.28 15.61 -6.28
CA ARG A 235 1.95 15.20 -7.52
C ARG A 235 2.67 13.88 -7.31
N HIS A 236 2.53 12.97 -8.27
CA HIS A 236 3.31 11.74 -8.35
C HIS A 236 3.65 11.48 -9.83
N PRO A 237 4.84 10.93 -10.18
CA PRO A 237 5.19 10.65 -11.58
C PRO A 237 4.21 9.69 -12.27
N ASP A 238 3.73 8.70 -11.52
CA ASP A 238 2.94 7.59 -12.07
C ASP A 238 1.42 7.86 -11.99
N HIS A 239 1.01 8.99 -11.39
CA HIS A 239 -0.40 9.32 -11.18
C HIS A 239 -0.74 10.74 -11.63
N LYS A 240 -1.99 10.92 -12.08
CA LYS A 240 -2.53 12.22 -12.44
C LYS A 240 -2.58 13.09 -11.19
N ARG A 241 -1.99 14.29 -11.30
CA ARG A 241 -2.03 15.33 -10.26
C ARG A 241 -3.46 15.57 -9.79
N ILE A 242 -3.65 15.63 -8.47
CA ILE A 242 -4.89 16.03 -7.83
C ILE A 242 -4.74 17.41 -7.19
N VAL A 243 -5.86 18.08 -6.93
CA VAL A 243 -5.94 19.36 -6.22
C VAL A 243 -6.93 19.20 -5.07
N LEU A 244 -6.50 19.55 -3.87
CA LEU A 244 -7.24 19.48 -2.62
C LEU A 244 -7.53 20.91 -2.16
N ASN A 245 -8.78 21.36 -2.29
CA ASN A 245 -9.15 22.74 -1.98
C ASN A 245 -9.12 23.05 -0.48
N GLU A 246 -9.32 22.03 0.35
CA GLU A 246 -9.35 22.12 1.81
C GLU A 246 -8.34 21.13 2.40
N TRP A 247 -8.15 21.16 3.71
CA TRP A 247 -7.31 20.17 4.40
C TRP A 247 -7.91 18.78 4.29
N HIS A 248 -7.07 17.82 3.92
CA HIS A 248 -7.41 16.41 3.91
C HIS A 248 -6.43 15.64 4.80
N GLN A 249 -6.94 14.76 5.65
CA GLN A 249 -6.11 13.78 6.34
C GLN A 249 -5.62 12.73 5.35
N VAL A 250 -4.33 12.43 5.40
CA VAL A 250 -3.69 11.41 4.57
C VAL A 250 -3.71 10.09 5.31
N LEU A 251 -4.30 9.08 4.70
CA LEU A 251 -4.32 7.71 5.18
C LEU A 251 -3.74 6.78 4.11
N MET A 252 -2.84 5.88 4.50
CA MET A 252 -2.37 4.82 3.61
C MET A 252 -3.39 3.69 3.56
N ASN A 253 -3.49 2.99 2.44
CA ASN A 253 -4.26 1.75 2.31
C ASN A 253 -3.81 0.71 3.36
N THR A 254 -4.56 -0.37 3.48
CA THR A 254 -4.26 -1.41 4.50
C THR A 254 -3.36 -2.52 3.97
N GLU A 255 -2.71 -2.35 2.82
CA GLU A 255 -1.89 -3.40 2.20
C GLU A 255 -0.72 -3.84 3.11
N ASN A 256 -0.15 -2.88 3.84
CA ASN A 256 0.92 -3.10 4.82
C ASN A 256 0.52 -3.97 6.02
N GLU A 257 -0.77 -4.23 6.21
CA GLU A 257 -1.27 -5.13 7.25
C GLU A 257 -1.33 -6.59 6.77
N SER A 258 -1.07 -6.84 5.49
CA SER A 258 -1.05 -8.19 4.93
C SER A 258 0.31 -8.85 5.14
N ILE A 259 0.29 -10.09 5.62
CA ILE A 259 1.46 -10.95 5.67
C ILE A 259 1.99 -11.19 4.25
N ALA A 260 1.09 -11.28 3.28
CA ALA A 260 1.42 -11.45 1.88
C ALA A 260 2.14 -10.27 1.22
N MET A 261 2.34 -9.15 1.91
CA MET A 261 3.18 -8.06 1.40
C MET A 261 4.61 -8.54 1.07
N ARG A 262 5.12 -9.58 1.76
CA ARG A 262 6.41 -10.22 1.43
C ARG A 262 6.45 -10.90 0.06
N HIS A 263 5.28 -11.16 -0.53
CA HIS A 263 5.12 -11.79 -1.84
C HIS A 263 4.89 -10.76 -2.97
N VAL A 264 4.84 -9.48 -2.64
CA VAL A 264 4.84 -8.38 -3.60
C VAL A 264 6.25 -7.83 -3.64
N ALA A 265 6.94 -7.97 -4.77
CA ALA A 265 8.23 -7.36 -4.96
C ALA A 265 8.06 -5.85 -5.20
N PHE A 266 8.92 -5.05 -4.59
CA PHE A 266 9.02 -3.62 -4.89
C PHE A 266 10.33 -3.43 -5.65
N ILE A 267 10.24 -3.04 -6.92
CA ILE A 267 11.38 -2.56 -7.69
C ILE A 267 11.34 -1.03 -7.63
N ASP A 268 12.43 -0.42 -7.18
CA ASP A 268 12.67 1.02 -7.22
C ASP A 268 13.18 1.51 -8.58
#